data_AF-T0SEC2-F1
#
_entry.id   AF-T0SEC2-F1
#
_cell.length_a   1.000
_cell.length_b   1.000
_cell.length_c   1.000
_cell.angle_alpha   90.00
_cell.angle_beta   90.00
_cell.angle_gamma   90.00
#
_symmetry.space_group_name_H-M   'P 1'
#
loop_
_entity.id
_entity.type
_entity.pdbx_description
1 polymer ?
#
loop_
_entity_poly.entity_id
_entity_poly.type
_entity_poly.pdbx_seq_one_letter_code
_entity_poly.pdbx_strand_id
1 'polypeptide(L)' 'MNEYYPQEFYIELTSNDNLLGRITVLKQAKSFSIEIDIVLKESRKIFKHVGSHFNLSDHQESIDFGMMKLSQFLDSVRK' A
#
# COMPACT_ATOMS: atom_id res chain seq x y z
N MET A 1 -9.52 -20.27 -5.65
CA MET A 1 -9.26 -19.08 -6.48
C MET A 1 -7.75 -18.99 -6.68
N ASN A 2 -7.28 -18.87 -7.92
CA ASN A 2 -5.87 -18.51 -8.15
C ASN A 2 -5.72 -17.03 -7.81
N GLU A 3 -5.12 -16.75 -6.66
CA GLU A 3 -4.71 -15.40 -6.30
C GLU A 3 -3.45 -15.06 -7.10
N TYR A 4 -3.56 -14.17 -8.08
CA TYR A 4 -2.42 -13.64 -8.81
C TYR A 4 -1.74 -12.59 -7.94
N TYR A 5 -0.47 -12.81 -7.60
CA TYR A 5 0.38 -11.85 -6.92
C TYR A 5 1.46 -11.32 -7.88
N PRO A 6 1.91 -10.06 -7.73
CA PRO A 6 1.49 -9.09 -6.73
C PRO A 6 0.05 -8.59 -6.93
N GLN A 7 -0.60 -8.20 -5.83
CA GLN A 7 -1.89 -7.50 -5.87
C GLN A 7 -1.70 -6.06 -5.48
N GLU A 8 -2.27 -5.14 -6.27
CA GLU A 8 -2.16 -3.71 -6.01
C GLU A 8 -3.53 -3.13 -5.64
N PHE A 9 -3.56 -2.42 -4.51
CA PHE A 9 -4.72 -1.70 -4.02
C PHE A 9 -4.41 -0.20 -4.10
N TYR A 10 -5.25 0.54 -4.82
CA TYR A 10 -5.11 1.97 -4.98
C TYR A 10 -6.16 2.71 -4.14
N ILE A 11 -5.71 3.74 -3.42
CA ILE A 11 -6.52 4.47 -2.45
C ILE A 11 -6.52 5.95 -2.83
N GLU A 12 -7.70 6.53 -2.94
CA GLU A 12 -7.84 7.96 -3.21
C GLU A 12 -7.41 8.79 -2.00
N LEU A 13 -6.55 9.79 -2.25
CA LEU A 13 -6.10 10.72 -1.23
C LEU A 13 -6.96 11.98 -1.31
N THR A 14 -7.83 12.21 -0.34
CA THR A 14 -8.76 13.37 -0.31
C THR A 14 -8.08 14.74 -0.29
N SER A 15 -6.78 14.78 -0.05
CA SER A 15 -5.98 16.02 -0.03
C SER A 15 -5.34 16.37 -1.37
N ASN A 16 -5.30 15.45 -2.35
CA ASN A 16 -4.66 15.68 -3.64
C ASN A 16 -5.18 14.72 -4.73
N ASP A 17 -5.92 15.27 -5.69
CA ASP A 17 -6.57 14.49 -6.77
C ASP A 17 -5.58 13.84 -7.76
N ASN A 18 -4.33 14.29 -7.80
CA ASN A 18 -3.29 13.78 -8.69
C ASN A 18 -2.48 12.64 -8.05
N LEU A 19 -2.68 12.36 -6.77
CA LEU A 19 -1.96 11.34 -6.02
C LEU A 19 -2.88 10.22 -5.54
N LEU A 20 -2.33 9.01 -5.48
CA LEU A 20 -2.99 7.84 -4.93
C LEU A 20 -2.08 7.17 -3.91
N GLY A 21 -2.65 6.68 -2.82
CA GLY A 21 -2.00 5.63 -2.04
C GLY A 21 -1.97 4.34 -2.85
N ARG A 22 -0.90 3.57 -2.71
CA ARG A 22 -0.77 2.22 -3.27
C ARG A 22 -0.29 1.28 -2.19
N ILE A 23 -1.00 0.17 -2.02
CA ILE A 23 -0.57 -0.97 -1.20
C ILE A 23 -0.36 -2.13 -2.16
N THR A 24 0.87 -2.62 -2.25
CA THR A 24 1.21 -3.79 -3.05
C THR A 24 1.41 -4.98 -2.12
N VAL A 25 0.54 -5.99 -2.21
CA VAL A 25 0.67 -7.25 -1.47
C VAL A 25 1.43 -8.25 -2.32
N LEU A 26 2.47 -8.82 -1.73
CA LEU A 26 3.34 -9.84 -2.31
C LEU A 26 3.14 -11.13 -1.52
N LYS A 27 2.93 -12.24 -2.22
CA LYS A 27 2.89 -13.58 -1.59
C LYS A 27 4.28 -14.19 -1.59
N GLN A 28 4.70 -14.62 -0.41
CA GLN A 28 5.87 -15.44 -0.18
C GLN A 28 5.44 -16.89 0.08
N ALA A 29 6.40 -17.80 0.28
CA ALA A 29 6.11 -19.24 0.42
C ALA A 29 5.14 -19.58 1.57
N LYS A 30 5.19 -18.83 2.68
CA LYS A 30 4.35 -19.06 3.88
C LYS A 30 3.85 -17.77 4.55
N SER A 31 4.00 -16.64 3.87
CA SER A 31 3.71 -15.33 4.43
C SER A 31 3.41 -14.33 3.32
N PHE A 32 3.05 -13.11 3.73
CA PHE A 32 2.88 -11.97 2.87
C PHE A 32 3.88 -10.87 3.23
N SER A 33 4.18 -10.04 2.25
CA SER A 33 4.82 -8.75 2.45
C SER A 33 4.02 -7.67 1.76
N ILE A 34 4.15 -6.45 2.25
CA ILE A 34 3.52 -5.28 1.65
C ILE A 34 4.55 -4.20 1.38
N GLU A 35 4.31 -3.49 0.28
CA GLU A 35 4.95 -2.22 -0.05
C GLU A 35 3.87 -1.15 -0.06
N ILE A 36 4.15 0.00 0.57
CA ILE A 36 3.22 1.12 0.69
C ILE A 36 3.87 2.33 0.05
N ASP A 37 3.20 2.89 -0.94
CA ASP A 37 3.66 4.04 -1.69
C ASP A 37 2.55 5.08 -1.86
N ILE A 38 2.96 6.29 -2.20
CA ILE A 38 2.13 7.29 -2.85
C ILE A 38 2.62 7.39 -4.29
N VAL A 39 1.70 7.29 -5.24
CA VAL A 39 1.97 7.27 -6.67
C VAL A 39 1.22 8.39 -7.39
N LEU A 40 1.72 8.80 -8.55
CA LEU A 40 1.00 9.68 -9.46
C LEU A 40 -0.18 8.92 -10.08
N LYS A 41 -1.38 9.50 -10.05
CA LYS A 41 -2.62 8.89 -10.56
C LYS A 41 -2.52 8.50 -12.05
N GLU A 42 -1.91 9.35 -12.86
CA GLU A 42 -1.82 9.17 -14.31
C GLU A 42 -0.79 8.11 -14.71
N SER A 43 0.41 8.16 -14.13
CA SER A 43 1.54 7.33 -14.57
C SER A 43 1.82 6.13 -13.67
N ARG A 44 1.23 6.09 -12.47
CA ARG A 44 1.54 5.14 -11.39
C ARG A 44 3.00 5.17 -10.93
N LYS A 45 3.78 6.16 -11.38
CA LYS A 45 5.14 6.39 -10.92
C LYS A 45 5.12 6.68 -9.43
N ILE A 46 6.01 6.04 -8.68
CA ILE A 46 6.19 6.28 -7.26
C ILE A 46 6.60 7.74 -7.06
N PHE A 47 5.75 8.47 -6.35
CA PHE A 47 6.01 9.83 -5.90
C PHE A 47 6.73 9.80 -4.55
N LYS A 48 6.29 8.92 -3.64
CA LYS A 48 6.89 8.77 -2.31
C LYS A 48 6.74 7.33 -1.83
N HIS A 49 7.82 6.72 -1.37
CA HIS A 49 7.75 5.47 -0.62
C HIS A 49 7.39 5.77 0.84
N VAL A 50 6.38 5.07 1.37
CA VAL A 50 5.90 5.22 2.76
C VAL A 50 6.55 4.19 3.67
N GLY A 51 6.66 2.95 3.22
CA GLY A 51 7.34 1.89 3.96
C GLY A 51 6.97 0.49 3.47
N SER A 52 7.60 -0.51 4.06
CA SER A 52 7.36 -1.93 3.78
C SER A 52 7.19 -2.74 5.06
N HIS A 53 6.53 -3.89 4.93
CA HIS A 53 6.39 -4.84 6.03
C HIS A 53 6.43 -6.28 5.52
N PHE A 54 6.96 -7.20 6.33
CA PHE A 54 7.24 -8.58 5.96
C PHE A 54 6.65 -9.54 6.98
N ASN A 55 6.57 -10.82 6.61
CA ASN A 55 6.15 -11.92 7.49
C ASN A 55 4.72 -11.77 8.03
N LEU A 56 3.82 -11.22 7.23
CA LEU A 56 2.40 -11.13 7.56
C LEU A 56 1.74 -12.48 7.32
N SER A 57 0.86 -12.89 8.24
CA SER A 57 0.22 -14.20 8.28
C SER A 57 -0.88 -14.37 7.25
N ASP A 58 -1.64 -13.30 7.04
CA ASP A 58 -2.87 -13.33 6.26
C ASP A 58 -2.93 -12.21 5.22
N HIS A 59 -3.62 -12.51 4.12
CA HIS A 59 -3.76 -11.60 3.00
C HIS A 59 -4.57 -10.33 3.38
N GLN A 60 -5.73 -10.52 4.02
CA GLN A 60 -6.59 -9.40 4.41
C GLN A 60 -5.94 -8.57 5.50
N GLU A 61 -5.33 -9.23 6.50
CA GLU A 61 -4.55 -8.53 7.54
C GLU A 61 -3.43 -7.68 6.93
N SER A 62 -2.83 -8.13 5.83
CA SER A 62 -1.78 -7.39 5.13
C SER A 62 -2.29 -6.09 4.49
N ILE A 63 -3.49 -6.14 3.89
CA ILE A 63 -4.13 -4.95 3.32
C ILE A 63 -4.49 -3.96 4.43
N ASP A 64 -5.14 -4.44 5.49
CA ASP A 64 -5.60 -3.61 6.61
C ASP A 64 -4.42 -2.94 7.31
N PHE A 65 -3.30 -3.68 7.48
CA PHE A 65 -2.06 -3.13 8.02
C PHE A 65 -1.46 -2.07 7.11
N GLY A 66 -1.48 -2.29 5.79
CA GLY A 66 -1.05 -1.30 4.80
C GLY A 66 -1.87 -0.01 4.87
N MET A 67 -3.20 -0.13 5.00
CA MET A 67 -4.12 1.00 5.13
C MET A 67 -3.83 1.81 6.39
N MET A 68 -3.66 1.12 7.53
CA MET A 68 -3.31 1.75 8.80
C MET A 68 -2.00 2.55 8.68
N LYS A 69 -0.97 1.96 8.08
CA LYS A 69 0.34 2.61 7.91
C LYS A 69 0.31 3.81 6.98
N LEU A 70 -0.43 3.71 5.86
CA LEU A 70 -0.66 4.84 4.97
C LEU A 70 -1.36 5.99 5.70
N SER A 71 -2.41 5.69 6.48
CA SER A 71 -3.13 6.70 7.27
C SER A 71 -2.22 7.39 8.29
N GLN A 72 -1.44 6.62 9.06
CA GLN A 72 -0.47 7.14 10.02
C GLN A 72 0.56 8.08 9.38
N PHE A 73 1.06 7.72 8.19
CA PHE A 73 1.98 8.57 7.45
C PHE A 73 1.33 9.89 7.04
N LEU A 74 0.13 9.85 6.45
CA LEU A 74 -0.60 11.05 6.02
C LEU A 74 -0.90 11.99 7.19
N ASP A 75 -1.26 11.46 8.36
CA ASP A 75 -1.48 12.26 9.56
C ASP A 75 -0.18 12.90 10.10
N SER A 76 0.96 12.23 9.94
CA SER A 76 2.26 12.75 10.38
C SER A 76 2.77 13.93 9.54
N VAL A 77 2.39 14.01 8.26
CA VAL A 77 2.82 15.07 7.34
C VAL A 77 1.86 16.26 7.27
N ARG A 78 0.67 16.15 7.88
CA ARG A 78 -0.30 17.25 8.00
C ARG A 78 0.03 18.26 9.09
N LYS A 79 0.95 17.92 9.99
CA LYS A 79 1.42 18.78 11.09
C LYS A 79 2.54 19.69 10.64
#